data_AF-A0A0F0HRY9-F1
#
_entry.id   AF-A0A0F0HRY9-F1
#
_cell.length_a   1.000
_cell.length_b   1.000
_cell.length_c   1.000
_cell.angle_alpha   90.00
_cell.angle_beta   90.00
_cell.angle_gamma   90.00
#
_symmetry.space_group_name_H-M   'P 1'
#
loop_
_entity.id
_entity.type
_entity.pdbx_description
1 polymer ?
#
loop_
_entity_poly.entity_id
_entity_poly.type
_entity_poly.pdbx_seq_one_letter_code
_entity_poly.pdbx_strand_id
1 'polypeptide(L)' 'MTLWRQVLAALTDDTRNDATREKIVARGAARLAAHRAPEGRQPTPDAITDTAFHEFHLLLTAAQARTALREIRARG' A
#
# COMPACT_ATOMS: atom_id res chain seq x y z
N MET A 1 12.58 -2.60 10.77
CA MET A 1 11.96 -3.68 9.97
C MET A 1 11.62 -3.11 8.59
N THR A 2 11.90 -3.81 7.48
CA THR A 2 11.59 -3.28 6.13
C THR A 2 10.07 -3.28 5.89
N LEU A 3 9.58 -2.36 5.03
CA LEU A 3 8.16 -2.30 4.68
C LEU A 3 7.66 -3.64 4.14
N TRP A 4 8.45 -4.31 3.30
CA TRP A 4 8.06 -5.61 2.75
C TRP A 4 7.93 -6.72 3.79
N ARG A 5 8.80 -6.76 4.82
CA ARG A 5 8.62 -7.68 5.94
C ARG A 5 7.36 -7.36 6.75
N GLN A 6 6.98 -6.08 6.86
CA GLN A 6 5.73 -5.69 7.52
C GLN A 6 4.49 -6.09 6.72
N VAL A 7 4.52 -5.94 5.39
CA VAL A 7 3.43 -6.36 4.50
C VAL A 7 3.23 -7.87 4.56
N LEU A 8 4.31 -8.65 4.41
CA LEU A 8 4.23 -10.11 4.52
C LEU A 8 3.67 -10.54 5.87
N ALA A 9 4.16 -9.96 6.97
CA ALA A 9 3.61 -10.24 8.29
C ALA A 9 2.14 -9.86 8.41
N ALA A 10 1.71 -8.72 7.83
CA ALA A 10 0.31 -8.30 7.88
C ALA A 10 -0.61 -9.23 7.07
N LEU A 11 -0.13 -9.83 5.99
CA LEU A 11 -0.91 -10.76 5.17
C LEU A 11 -1.09 -12.15 5.81
N THR A 12 -0.19 -12.54 6.71
CA THR A 12 -0.20 -13.86 7.34
C THR A 12 -0.63 -13.83 8.82
N ASP A 13 -0.80 -12.65 9.40
CA ASP A 13 -1.13 -12.46 10.81
C ASP A 13 -2.61 -12.16 10.98
N ASP A 14 -3.39 -13.22 11.15
CA ASP A 14 -4.84 -13.17 11.38
C ASP A 14 -5.21 -12.65 12.79
N THR A 15 -4.23 -12.41 13.67
CA THR A 15 -4.46 -11.88 15.02
C THR A 15 -4.53 -10.35 15.08
N ARG A 16 -4.18 -9.67 13.97
CA ARG A 16 -4.24 -8.21 13.88
C ARG A 16 -5.65 -7.72 13.55
N ASN A 17 -6.00 -6.58 14.15
CA ASN A 17 -7.16 -5.81 13.73
C ASN A 17 -7.04 -5.44 12.23
N ASP A 18 -8.09 -5.75 11.48
CA ASP A 18 -8.24 -5.50 10.04
C ASP A 18 -7.77 -4.10 9.64
N ALA A 19 -8.14 -3.06 10.39
CA ALA A 19 -7.74 -1.69 10.08
C ALA A 19 -6.20 -1.48 10.08
N THR A 20 -5.49 -2.18 10.96
CA THR A 20 -4.02 -2.12 11.00
C THR A 20 -3.41 -2.90 9.85
N ARG A 21 -3.96 -4.08 9.53
CA ARG A 21 -3.54 -4.89 8.38
C ARG A 21 -3.69 -4.10 7.08
N GLU A 22 -4.87 -3.55 6.84
CA GLU A 22 -5.19 -2.76 5.65
C GLU A 22 -4.26 -1.55 5.51
N LYS A 23 -3.95 -0.84 6.60
CA LYS A 23 -3.03 0.29 6.56
C LYS A 23 -1.62 -0.11 6.13
N ILE A 24 -1.12 -1.25 6.60
CA ILE A 24 0.21 -1.74 6.22
C ILE A 24 0.22 -2.18 4.75
N VAL A 25 -0.81 -2.90 4.30
CA VAL A 25 -0.96 -3.33 2.90
C VAL A 25 -1.10 -2.12 1.97
N ALA A 26 -1.90 -1.11 2.33
CA ALA A 26 -2.04 0.12 1.55
C ALA A 26 -0.70 0.86 1.35
N ARG A 27 0.15 0.89 2.37
CA ARG A 27 1.52 1.43 2.26
C ARG A 27 2.39 0.59 1.33
N GLY A 28 2.30 -0.73 1.42
CA GLY A 28 2.97 -1.67 0.53
C GLY A 28 2.59 -1.45 -0.93
N ALA A 29 1.28 -1.41 -1.20
CA ALA A 29 0.72 -1.11 -2.52
C ALA A 29 1.18 0.25 -3.05
N ALA A 30 1.19 1.29 -2.21
CA ALA A 30 1.67 2.60 -2.62
C ALA A 30 3.17 2.61 -2.99
N ARG A 31 4.00 1.88 -2.24
CA ARG A 31 5.43 1.73 -2.54
C ARG A 31 5.66 0.94 -3.83
N LEU A 32 4.88 -0.12 -4.06
CA LEU A 32 4.97 -0.95 -5.26
C LEU A 32 4.49 -0.20 -6.50
N ALA A 33 3.37 0.52 -6.40
CA ALA A 33 2.88 1.40 -7.46
C ALA A 33 3.91 2.49 -7.81
N ALA A 34 4.57 3.07 -6.81
CA ALA A 34 5.65 4.04 -7.05
C ALA A 34 6.85 3.43 -7.76
N HIS A 35 7.22 2.18 -7.42
CA HIS A 35 8.34 1.49 -8.06
C HIS A 35 8.04 1.07 -9.51
N ARG A 36 6.78 0.76 -9.81
CA ARG A 36 6.32 0.41 -11.16
C ARG A 36 5.98 1.62 -12.04
N ALA A 37 5.84 2.80 -11.43
CA ALA A 37 5.60 4.01 -12.18
C ALA A 37 6.81 4.35 -13.07
N PRO A 38 6.59 4.92 -14.28
CA PRO A 38 7.68 5.43 -15.10
C PRO A 38 8.56 6.39 -14.32
N GLU A 39 9.85 6.43 -14.61
CA GLU A 39 10.80 7.31 -13.92
C GLU A 39 10.30 8.76 -13.89
N GLY A 40 10.36 9.38 -12.71
CA GLY A 40 9.86 10.73 -12.47
C GLY A 40 8.34 10.87 -12.34
N ARG A 41 7.56 9.79 -12.52
CA ARG A 41 6.11 9.82 -12.37
C ARG A 41 5.68 9.29 -11.01
N GLN A 42 4.82 10.04 -10.34
CA GLN A 42 4.22 9.59 -9.08
C GLN A 42 3.03 8.67 -9.33
N PRO A 43 2.79 7.66 -8.46
CA PRO A 43 1.61 6.84 -8.54
C PRO A 43 0.35 7.65 -8.23
N THR A 44 -0.75 7.34 -8.91
CA THR A 44 -2.07 7.90 -8.61
C THR A 44 -2.77 7.06 -7.53
N PRO A 45 -3.76 7.62 -6.80
CA PRO A 45 -4.58 6.83 -5.88
C PRO A 45 -5.21 5.59 -6.56
N ASP A 46 -5.62 5.71 -7.82
CA ASP A 46 -6.21 4.59 -8.56
C ASP A 46 -5.19 3.48 -8.83
N ALA A 47 -3.94 3.83 -9.20
CA ALA A 47 -2.86 2.85 -9.36
C ALA A 47 -2.52 2.13 -8.04
N ILE A 48 -2.69 2.81 -6.90
CA ILE A 48 -2.49 2.21 -5.57
C ILE A 48 -3.62 1.22 -5.27
N THR A 49 -4.87 1.59 -5.55
CA THR A 49 -6.03 0.70 -5.38
C THR A 49 -5.91 -0.53 -6.28
N ASP A 50 -5.54 -0.33 -7.55
CA ASP A 50 -5.33 -1.40 -8.52
C ASP A 50 -4.23 -2.37 -8.08
N THR A 51 -3.08 -1.83 -7.65
CA THR A 51 -1.98 -2.62 -7.09
C THR A 51 -2.42 -3.39 -5.84
N ALA A 52 -3.19 -2.77 -4.94
CA ALA A 52 -3.64 -3.43 -3.73
C ALA A 52 -4.58 -4.60 -4.02
N PHE A 53 -5.47 -4.44 -4.99
CA PHE A 53 -6.39 -5.47 -5.40
C PHE A 53 -5.66 -6.63 -6.10
N HIS A 54 -4.80 -6.34 -7.07
CA HIS A 54 -4.15 -7.36 -7.87
C HIS A 54 -3.03 -8.11 -7.14
N GLU A 55 -2.28 -7.44 -6.27
CA GLU A 55 -1.10 -8.04 -5.62
C GLU A 55 -1.40 -8.56 -4.21
N PHE A 56 -2.37 -7.97 -3.53
CA PHE A 56 -2.65 -8.26 -2.12
C PHE A 56 -4.11 -8.67 -1.86
N HIS A 57 -4.92 -8.79 -2.92
CA HIS A 57 -6.35 -9.13 -2.82
C HIS A 57 -7.13 -8.22 -1.85
N LEU A 58 -6.69 -6.96 -1.72
CA LEU A 58 -7.29 -6.00 -0.81
C LEU A 58 -7.97 -4.86 -1.58
N LEU A 59 -9.27 -4.69 -1.36
CA LEU A 59 -10.03 -3.57 -1.89
C LEU A 59 -9.86 -2.34 -1.00
N LEU A 60 -9.08 -1.36 -1.46
CA LEU A 60 -8.90 -0.10 -0.75
C LEU A 60 -10.01 0.89 -1.08
N THR A 61 -10.44 1.64 -0.07
CA THR A 61 -11.20 2.88 -0.31
C THR A 61 -10.31 3.97 -0.90
N ALA A 62 -10.90 4.91 -1.63
CA ALA A 62 -10.19 6.09 -2.14
C ALA A 62 -9.50 6.89 -1.01
N ALA A 63 -10.08 6.91 0.19
CA ALA A 63 -9.50 7.58 1.35
C ALA A 63 -8.20 6.88 1.83
N GLN A 64 -8.19 5.54 1.86
CA GLN A 64 -7.00 4.76 2.21
C GLN A 64 -5.89 4.95 1.17
N ALA A 65 -6.21 4.87 -0.13
CA ALA A 65 -5.24 5.08 -1.19
C ALA A 65 -4.60 6.47 -1.15
N ARG A 66 -5.40 7.55 -0.98
CA ARG A 66 -4.90 8.92 -0.81
C ARG A 66 -4.04 9.08 0.45
N THR A 67 -4.38 8.37 1.52
CA THR A 67 -3.61 8.41 2.77
C THR A 67 -2.26 7.73 2.60
N ALA A 68 -2.22 6.54 2.01
CA ALA A 68 -0.99 5.84 1.69
C ALA A 68 -0.09 6.67 0.75
N LEU A 69 -0.67 7.33 -0.26
CA LEU A 69 0.05 8.25 -1.15
C LEU A 69 0.71 9.40 -0.38
N ARG A 70 0.00 10.03 0.55
CA ARG A 70 0.56 11.10 1.40
C ARG A 70 1.70 10.59 2.27
N GLU A 71 1.57 9.39 2.83
CA GLU A 71 2.59 8.81 3.71
C GLU A 71 3.88 8.42 2.98
N ILE A 72 3.80 7.94 1.73
CA ILE A 72 5.02 7.65 0.95
C ILE A 72 5.73 8.94 0.51
N ARG A 73 4.99 10.01 0.23
CA ARG A 73 5.55 11.34 -0.09
C ARG A 73 6.29 11.96 1.10
N ALA A 74 5.79 11.74 2.33
CA ALA A 74 6.43 12.25 3.54
C ALA A 74 7.70 11.46 3.94
N ARG A 75 8.03 10.37 3.23
CA ARG A 75 9.13 9.44 3.56
C ARG A 75 10.09 9.20 2.40
N GLY A 76 9.91 9.87 1.27
CA GLY A 76 10.80 9.87 0.12
C GLY A 76 11.54 11.19 0.05
#